data_AF-A0A0N0MD74-F1
#
_entry.id   AF-A0A0N0MD74-F1
#
_cell.length_a   1.000
_cell.length_b   1.000
_cell.length_c   1.000
_cell.angle_alpha   90.00
_cell.angle_beta   90.00
_cell.angle_gamma   90.00
#
_symmetry.space_group_name_H-M   'P 1'
#
loop_
_entity.id
_entity.type
_entity.pdbx_description
1 polymer ?
#
loop_
_entity_poly.entity_id
_entity_poly.type
_entity_poly.pdbx_seq_one_letter_code
_entity_poly.pdbx_strand_id
1 'polypeptide(L)' 'MRATQRDVAAYVEHLAADLRLMSQSVDLDSLAYFLEMARLEASIQVERLGRSIGRGDLPQDV' A
#
# COMPACT_ATOMS: atom_id res chain seq x y z
N MET A 1 5.83 9.15 18.18
CA MET A 1 4.76 9.22 17.16
C MET A 1 4.50 7.80 16.69
N ARG A 2 3.26 7.29 16.72
CA ARG A 2 2.93 5.94 16.19
C ARG A 2 2.54 6.08 14.72
N ALA A 3 3.10 5.27 13.84
CA ALA A 3 2.70 5.23 12.43
C ALA A 3 1.25 4.74 12.30
N THR A 4 0.47 5.37 11.43
CA THR A 4 -0.89 4.89 11.13
C THR A 4 -0.81 3.66 10.23
N GLN A 5 -1.87 2.85 10.20
CA GLN A 5 -1.94 1.73 9.25
C GLN A 5 -1.82 2.19 7.79
N ARG A 6 -2.29 3.41 7.49
CA ARG A 6 -2.18 4.01 6.17
C ARG A 6 -0.72 4.32 5.83
N ASP A 7 0.02 4.87 6.78
CA ASP A 7 1.46 5.17 6.59
C ASP A 7 2.25 3.89 6.35
N VAL A 8 1.92 2.82 7.09
CA VAL A 8 2.55 1.50 6.89
C VAL A 8 2.20 0.92 5.52
N ALA A 9 0.94 1.02 5.09
CA ALA A 9 0.53 0.55 3.77
C ALA A 9 1.25 1.32 2.64
N ALA A 10 1.34 2.66 2.74
CA ALA A 10 2.04 3.49 1.77
C ALA A 10 3.55 3.20 1.74
N TYR A 11 4.15 2.91 2.90
CA TYR A 11 5.54 2.48 3.00
C TYR A 11 5.77 1.14 2.31
N VAL A 12 4.92 0.14 2.56
CA VAL A 12 5.01 -1.18 1.93
C VAL A 12 4.83 -1.09 0.42
N GLU A 13 3.93 -0.24 -0.06
CA GLU A 13 3.74 0.03 -1.49
C GLU A 13 5.03 0.51 -2.15
N HIS A 14 5.70 1.53 -1.57
CA HIS A 14 6.95 2.05 -2.13
C HIS A 14 8.07 1.01 -2.04
N LEU A 15 8.22 0.35 -0.89
CA LEU A 15 9.24 -0.67 -0.69
C LEU A 15 9.09 -1.83 -1.70
N ALA A 16 7.86 -2.28 -1.94
CA ALA A 16 7.60 -3.34 -2.91
C ALA A 16 7.93 -2.92 -4.35
N ALA A 17 7.70 -1.65 -4.70
CA ALA A 17 8.07 -1.11 -6.00
C ALA A 17 9.60 -1.10 -6.21
N ASP A 18 10.35 -0.63 -5.21
CA ASP A 18 11.82 -0.59 -5.28
C ASP A 18 12.42 -1.99 -5.38
N LEU A 19 11.97 -2.92 -4.52
CA LEU A 19 12.43 -4.30 -4.54
C LEU A 19 12.09 -5.01 -5.85
N ARG A 20 10.96 -4.66 -6.49
CA ARG A 20 10.58 -5.22 -7.78
C ARG A 20 11.58 -4.81 -8.85
N LEU A 21 11.96 -3.53 -8.91
CA LEU A 21 12.98 -3.04 -9.85
C LEU A 21 14.33 -3.74 -9.61
N MET A 22 14.72 -3.92 -8.35
CA MET A 22 15.93 -4.66 -8.01
C MET A 22 15.86 -6.12 -8.46
N SER A 23 14.71 -6.78 -8.26
CA SER A 23 14.50 -8.18 -8.65
C SER A 23 14.54 -8.36 -10.17
N GLN A 24 13.95 -7.42 -10.92
CA GLN A 24 14.02 -7.40 -12.38
C GLN A 24 15.44 -7.19 -12.90
N SER A 25 16.28 -6.46 -12.17
CA SER A 25 17.68 -6.23 -12.57
C SER A 25 18.58 -7.47 -12.45
N VAL A 26 18.10 -8.52 -11.79
CA VAL A 26 18.82 -9.79 -11.57
C VAL A 26 18.00 -11.02 -12.02
N ASP A 27 17.05 -10.83 -12.95
CA ASP A 27 16.23 -11.89 -13.56
C ASP A 27 15.44 -12.78 -12.56
N LEU A 28 15.05 -12.22 -11.42
CA LEU A 28 14.21 -12.90 -10.43
C LEU A 28 12.72 -12.64 -10.71
N ASP A 29 12.21 -13.13 -11.85
CA ASP A 29 10.87 -12.81 -12.35
C ASP A 29 9.74 -13.20 -11.39
N SER A 30 9.81 -14.39 -10.78
CA SER A 30 8.81 -14.82 -9.79
C SER A 30 8.78 -13.91 -8.56
N LEU A 31 9.95 -13.43 -8.12
CA LEU A 31 10.03 -12.49 -7.00
C LEU A 31 9.46 -11.12 -7.41
N ALA A 32 9.81 -10.63 -8.60
CA ALA A 32 9.25 -9.40 -9.14
C ALA A 32 7.72 -9.46 -9.26
N TYR A 33 7.17 -10.61 -9.65
CA TYR A 33 5.73 -10.85 -9.68
C TYR A 33 5.11 -10.77 -8.28
N PHE A 34 5.66 -11.46 -7.28
CA PHE A 34 5.11 -11.40 -5.92
C PHE A 34 5.21 -10.00 -5.31
N LEU A 35 6.27 -9.26 -5.62
CA LEU A 35 6.44 -7.87 -5.18
C LEU A 35 5.40 -6.95 -5.84
N GLU A 36 5.08 -7.16 -7.12
CA GLU A 36 3.98 -6.42 -7.76
C GLU A 36 2.64 -6.73 -7.10
N MET A 37 2.36 -8.00 -6.77
CA MET A 37 1.14 -8.37 -6.07
C MET A 37 1.05 -7.74 -4.67
N ALA A 38 2.16 -7.73 -3.92
CA ALA A 38 2.23 -7.08 -2.62
C ALA A 38 2.02 -5.57 -2.72
N ARG A 39 2.59 -4.93 -3.75
CA ARG A 39 2.40 -3.51 -4.04
C ARG A 39 0.94 -3.18 -4.30
N LEU A 40 0.27 -3.96 -5.16
CA LEU A 40 -1.16 -3.76 -5.49
C LEU A 40 -2.06 -3.89 -4.25
N GLU A 41 -1.83 -4.88 -3.39
CA GLU A 41 -2.59 -5.01 -2.14
C GLU A 41 -2.33 -3.82 -1.21
N ALA A 42 -1.08 -3.36 -1.10
CA ALA A 42 -0.74 -2.20 -0.30
C ALA A 42 -1.44 -0.91 -0.82
N SER A 43 -1.46 -0.67 -2.12
CA SER A 43 -2.21 0.44 -2.74
C SER A 43 -3.70 0.38 -2.40
N ILE A 44 -4.31 -0.81 -2.48
CA ILE A 44 -5.72 -1.02 -2.11
C ILE A 44 -5.96 -0.66 -0.64
N GLN A 45 -5.05 -1.03 0.26
CA GLN A 45 -5.16 -0.70 1.68
C GLN A 45 -4.99 0.80 1.95
N VAL A 46 -4.08 1.49 1.26
CA VAL A 46 -3.94 2.96 1.32
C VAL A 46 -5.26 3.64 0.96
N GLU A 47 -5.89 3.22 -0.14
CA GLU A 47 -7.17 3.79 -0.58
C GLU A 47 -8.32 3.48 0.40
N ARG A 48 -8.39 2.24 0.92
CA ARG A 48 -9.42 1.84 1.89
C ARG A 48 -9.33 2.67 3.18
N LEU A 49 -8.12 2.85 3.70
CA LEU A 49 -7.87 3.63 4.90
C LEU A 49 -8.01 5.13 4.67
N GLY A 50 -7.77 5.62 3.44
CA GLY A 50 -8.08 7.00 3.07
C GLY A 50 -9.58 7.27 3.02
N ARG A 51 -10.37 6.30 2.55
CA ARG A 51 -11.84 6.39 2.51
C ARG A 51 -12.49 6.23 3.89
N SER A 52 -11.93 5.43 4.80
CA SER A 52 -12.49 5.28 6.16
C SER A 52 -12.38 6.58 6.97
N ILE A 53 -11.31 7.35 6.79
CA ILE A 53 -11.14 8.67 7.43
C ILE A 53 -12.21 9.66 6.89
N GLY A 54 -12.59 9.57 5.62
CA GLY A 54 -13.62 10.44 5.02
C GLY A 54 -15.08 10.07 5.35
N ARG A 55 -15.35 8.91 5.97
CA ARG A 55 -16.72 8.43 6.26
C ARG A 55 -17.16 8.64 7.72
N GLY A 56 -16.25 9.08 8.60
CA GLY A 56 -16.52 9.35 10.01
C GLY A 56 -16.98 10.78 10.32
N ASP A 57 -17.06 11.66 9.31
CA ASP A 57 -17.21 13.11 9.49
C ASP A 57 -18.54 13.67 8.92
N LEU A 58 -19.51 12.80 8.65
CA LEU A 58 -20.87 13.25 8.36
C LEU A 58 -21.65 13.36 9.68
N PRO A 59 -22.12 14.56 10.07
CA PRO A 59 -22.99 14.70 11.23
C PRO A 59 -24.24 13.84 11.00
N GLN A 60 -24.49 12.90 11.92
CA GLN A 60 -25.76 12.22 12.02
C GLN A 60 -26.75 13.17 12.70
N ASP A 61 -27.31 14.11 11.97
CA ASP A 61 -28.50 14.86 12.38
C ASP A 61 -29.15 15.54 11.17
N VAL A 62 -30.26 14.97 10.67
CA VAL A 62 -31.62 15.56 10.73
C VAL A 62 -32.69 14.52 10.42
#